data_AF-A0A069D616-F1
#
_entry.id   AF-A0A069D616-F1
#
_cell.length_a   1.000
_cell.length_b   1.000
_cell.length_c   1.000
_cell.angle_alpha   90.00
_cell.angle_beta   90.00
_cell.angle_gamma   90.00
#
_symmetry.space_group_name_H-M   'P 1'
#
loop_
_entity.id
_entity.type
_entity.pdbx_description
1 polymer ?
#
loop_
_entity_poly.entity_id
_entity_poly.type
_entity_poly.pdbx_seq_one_letter_code
_entity_poly.pdbx_strand_id
1 'polypeptide(L)'
;MAKKKENKPPTLNERIENAVNLGPLTPLYFVVAIDMLKNHIDSSEDESIEQLFERLFSADRVRSNIKEIHKVINNLPNEQTTT
;
A
#
# COMPACT_ATOMS: atom_id res chain seq x y z
N MET A 1 -33.86 11.52 -24.60
CA MET A 1 -33.62 10.28 -23.83
C MET A 1 -32.24 10.37 -23.18
N ALA A 2 -32.17 10.70 -21.89
CA ALA A 2 -30.90 10.75 -21.18
C ALA A 2 -30.49 9.30 -20.82
N LYS A 3 -29.34 8.85 -21.32
CA LYS A 3 -28.76 7.57 -20.91
C LYS A 3 -28.51 7.63 -19.40
N LYS A 4 -29.18 6.79 -18.61
CA LYS A 4 -28.79 6.52 -17.22
C LYS A 4 -27.33 6.07 -17.26
N LYS A 5 -26.40 6.89 -16.79
CA LYS A 5 -25.06 6.40 -16.45
C LYS A 5 -25.28 5.35 -15.36
N GLU A 6 -25.02 4.10 -15.66
CA GLU A 6 -24.84 3.10 -14.61
C GLU A 6 -23.73 3.63 -13.70
N ASN A 7 -24.08 3.96 -12.47
CA ASN A 7 -23.11 4.36 -11.45
C ASN A 7 -22.31 3.10 -11.07
N LYS A 8 -21.34 2.74 -11.90
CA LYS A 8 -20.36 1.71 -11.56
C LYS A 8 -19.63 2.16 -10.29
N PRO A 9 -19.48 1.29 -9.28
CA PRO A 9 -18.68 1.61 -8.11
C PRO A 9 -17.26 2.03 -8.53
N PRO A 10 -16.67 3.05 -7.89
CA PRO A 10 -15.31 3.46 -8.20
C PRO A 10 -14.33 2.32 -7.88
N THR A 11 -13.34 2.16 -8.73
CA THR A 11 -12.21 1.26 -8.53
C THR A 11 -11.42 1.63 -7.28
N LEU A 12 -10.58 0.71 -6.78
CA LEU A 12 -9.71 0.98 -5.65
C LEU A 12 -8.79 2.18 -5.91
N ASN A 13 -8.23 2.29 -7.11
CA ASN A 13 -7.37 3.42 -7.49
C ASN A 13 -8.13 4.73 -7.46
N GLU A 14 -9.32 4.80 -8.09
CA GLU A 14 -10.17 6.00 -8.04
C GLU A 14 -10.53 6.39 -6.60
N ARG A 15 -10.77 5.41 -5.72
CA ARG A 15 -11.04 5.66 -4.30
C ARG A 15 -9.82 6.22 -3.57
N ILE A 16 -8.62 5.72 -3.85
CA ILE A 16 -7.37 6.22 -3.26
C ILE A 16 -7.07 7.63 -3.76
N GLU A 17 -7.18 7.88 -5.07
CA GLU A 17 -7.01 9.20 -5.67
C GLU A 17 -7.98 10.22 -5.05
N ASN A 18 -9.26 9.84 -4.89
CA ASN A 18 -10.24 10.67 -4.22
C ASN A 18 -9.88 10.95 -2.75
N ALA A 19 -9.33 9.97 -2.03
CA ALA A 19 -8.91 10.14 -0.64
C ALA A 19 -7.73 11.11 -0.51
N VAL A 20 -6.74 11.02 -1.39
CA VAL A 20 -5.57 11.92 -1.43
C VAL A 20 -6.01 13.38 -1.63
N ASN A 21 -7.10 13.61 -2.37
CA ASN A 21 -7.66 14.93 -2.62
C ASN A 21 -8.47 15.52 -1.44
N LEU A 22 -8.66 14.80 -0.33
CA LEU A 22 -9.43 15.30 0.83
C LEU A 22 -8.69 16.39 1.63
N GLY A 23 -7.37 16.51 1.45
CA GLY A 23 -6.59 17.56 2.09
C GLY A 23 -5.16 17.14 2.41
N PRO A 24 -4.33 18.07 2.90
CA PRO A 24 -2.90 17.85 3.12
C PRO A 24 -2.58 16.81 4.19
N LEU A 25 -3.55 16.43 5.03
CA LEU A 25 -3.36 15.40 6.04
C LEU A 25 -3.37 13.99 5.44
N THR A 26 -4.11 13.72 4.37
CA THR A 26 -4.22 12.36 3.81
C THR A 26 -2.85 11.81 3.38
N PRO A 27 -2.01 12.55 2.63
CA PRO A 27 -0.66 12.07 2.31
C PRO A 27 0.19 11.77 3.56
N LEU A 28 0.09 12.58 4.61
CA LEU A 28 0.81 12.34 5.87
C LEU A 28 0.36 11.05 6.56
N TYR A 29 -0.95 10.74 6.50
CA TYR A 29 -1.45 9.46 7.00
C TYR A 29 -0.86 8.27 6.24
N PHE A 30 -0.71 8.36 4.92
CA PHE A 30 -0.09 7.28 4.15
C PHE A 30 1.39 7.06 4.52
N VAL A 31 2.14 8.14 4.74
CA VAL A 31 3.54 8.07 5.23
C VAL A 31 3.61 7.35 6.57
N VAL A 32 2.83 7.80 7.56
CA VAL A 32 2.85 7.18 8.90
C VAL A 32 2.36 5.72 8.84
N ALA A 33 1.31 5.45 8.07
CA ALA A 33 0.73 4.12 7.96
C ALA A 33 1.70 3.12 7.32
N ILE A 34 2.44 3.51 6.26
CA ILE A 34 3.38 2.60 5.62
C ILE A 34 4.59 2.32 6.52
N ASP A 35 5.05 3.29 7.30
CA ASP A 35 6.13 3.10 8.27
C ASP A 35 5.72 2.11 9.36
N MET A 36 4.51 2.29 9.93
CA MET A 36 3.96 1.38 10.93
C MET A 36 3.75 -0.03 10.37
N LEU A 37 3.19 -0.13 9.16
CA LEU A 37 2.96 -1.42 8.50
C LEU A 37 4.28 -2.14 8.22
N LYS A 38 5.29 -1.43 7.69
CA LYS A 38 6.62 -2.00 7.44
C LYS A 38 7.24 -2.52 8.73
N ASN A 39 7.23 -1.73 9.80
CA ASN A 39 7.79 -2.15 11.09
C ASN A 39 7.06 -3.38 11.66
N HIS A 40 5.73 -3.42 11.54
CA HIS A 40 4.93 -4.56 11.98
C HIS A 40 5.31 -5.83 11.20
N ILE A 41 5.36 -5.74 9.86
CA ILE A 41 5.69 -6.86 8.98
C ILE A 41 7.14 -7.35 9.19
N ASP A 42 8.10 -6.44 9.35
CA ASP A 42 9.50 -6.79 9.59
C ASP A 42 9.71 -7.53 10.93
N SER A 43 8.86 -7.24 11.92
CA SER A 43 8.89 -7.89 13.23
C SER A 43 8.02 -9.15 13.34
N SER A 44 7.25 -9.47 12.29
CA SER A 44 6.28 -10.57 12.30
C SER A 44 6.86 -11.85 11.70
N GLU A 45 6.46 -12.98 12.28
CA GLU A 45 6.74 -14.31 11.74
C GLU A 45 5.95 -14.56 10.45
N ASP A 46 6.49 -15.43 9.59
CA ASP A 46 5.93 -15.73 8.27
C ASP A 46 4.46 -16.16 8.34
N GLU A 47 4.12 -17.05 9.28
CA GLU A 47 2.75 -17.53 9.44
C GLU A 47 1.78 -16.38 9.78
N SER A 48 2.21 -15.44 10.63
CA SER A 48 1.39 -14.29 11.00
C SER A 48 1.19 -13.34 9.81
N ILE A 49 2.23 -13.14 9.01
CA ILE A 49 2.15 -12.34 7.78
C ILE A 49 1.21 -13.00 6.79
N GLU A 50 1.34 -14.30 6.55
CA GLU A 50 0.47 -15.00 5.62
C GLU A 50 -0.98 -14.98 6.09
N GLN A 51 -1.25 -15.16 7.39
CA GLN A 51 -2.60 -15.04 7.95
C GLN A 51 -3.19 -13.64 7.75
N LEU A 52 -2.41 -12.58 7.93
CA LEU A 52 -2.87 -11.19 7.71
C LEU A 52 -3.37 -10.97 6.27
N PHE A 53 -2.82 -11.70 5.31
CA PHE A 53 -3.20 -11.65 3.90
C PHE A 53 -4.02 -12.87 3.44
N GLU A 54 -4.69 -13.56 4.37
CA GLU A 54 -5.53 -14.74 4.09
C GLU A 54 -4.81 -15.83 3.26
N ARG A 55 -3.49 -15.92 3.42
CA ARG A 55 -2.57 -16.82 2.69
C ARG A 55 -2.61 -16.63 1.16
N LEU A 56 -3.06 -15.47 0.69
CA LEU A 56 -3.06 -15.11 -0.75
C LEU A 56 -1.65 -14.81 -1.26
N PHE A 57 -0.73 -14.43 -0.37
CA PHE A 57 0.65 -14.10 -0.68
C PHE A 57 1.58 -14.75 0.33
N SER A 58 2.76 -15.21 -0.13
CA SER A 58 3.82 -15.65 0.77
C SER A 58 4.38 -14.48 1.58
N ALA A 59 4.90 -14.78 2.77
CA ALA A 59 5.51 -13.77 3.63
C ALA A 59 6.60 -12.96 2.91
N ASP A 60 7.48 -13.62 2.15
CA ASP A 60 8.53 -12.96 1.36
C ASP A 60 7.98 -11.98 0.33
N ARG A 61 6.88 -12.35 -0.36
CA ARG A 61 6.25 -11.48 -1.35
C ARG A 61 5.62 -10.26 -0.68
N VAL A 62 4.98 -10.44 0.47
CA VAL A 62 4.44 -9.33 1.26
C VAL A 62 5.56 -8.40 1.71
N ARG A 63 6.65 -8.93 2.31
CA ARG A 63 7.81 -8.13 2.74
C ARG A 63 8.40 -7.32 1.58
N SER A 64 8.60 -7.95 0.43
CA SER A 64 9.12 -7.28 -0.76
C SER A 64 8.20 -6.14 -1.22
N ASN A 65 6.90 -6.40 -1.32
CA ASN A 65 5.91 -5.41 -1.75
C ASN A 65 5.83 -4.23 -0.77
N ILE A 66 5.78 -4.49 0.54
CA ILE A 66 5.72 -3.44 1.56
C ILE A 66 7.01 -2.62 1.58
N LYS A 67 8.18 -3.26 1.42
CA LYS A 67 9.48 -2.56 1.29
C LYS A 67 9.48 -1.63 0.08
N GLU A 68 8.93 -2.06 -1.06
CA GLU A 68 8.85 -1.24 -2.28
C GLU A 68 7.88 -0.07 -2.11
N ILE A 69 6.67 -0.30 -1.57
CA ILE A 69 5.68 0.76 -1.31
C ILE A 69 6.25 1.78 -0.33
N HIS A 70 6.92 1.34 0.74
CA HIS A 70 7.59 2.22 1.69
C HIS A 70 8.65 3.09 1.02
N LYS A 71 9.47 2.53 0.12
CA LYS A 71 10.46 3.31 -0.65
C LYS A 71 9.80 4.37 -1.51
N VAL A 72 8.72 4.02 -2.23
CA VAL A 72 8.00 4.94 -3.12
C VAL A 72 7.36 6.08 -2.32
N ILE A 73 6.63 5.76 -1.25
CA ILE A 73 5.93 6.77 -0.43
C ILE A 73 6.91 7.72 0.27
N ASN A 74 8.04 7.20 0.77
CA ASN A 74 9.05 8.00 1.47
C ASN A 74 10.14 8.57 0.55
N ASN A 75 10.01 8.42 -0.78
CA ASN A 75 11.00 8.88 -1.77
C ASN A 75 12.45 8.43 -1.46
N LEU A 76 12.62 7.17 -1.08
CA LEU A 76 13.92 6.60 -0.72
C LEU A 76 14.66 6.12 -1.97
N PRO A 77 16.00 6.25 -2.03
CA PRO A 77 16.77 5.75 -3.15
C PRO A 77 16.64 4.24 -3.30
N ASN A 78 16.58 3.78 -4.55
CA ASN A 78 16.78 2.36 -4.84
C ASN A 78 18.24 2.02 -4.54
N GLU A 79 18.47 1.06 -3.64
CA GLU A 79 19.79 0.48 -3.39
C GLU A 79 20.34 0.01 -4.74
N GLN A 80 21.31 0.74 -5.28
CA GLN A 80 22.04 0.29 -6.46
C GLN A 80 22.86 -0.92 -6.00
N THR A 81 22.54 -2.11 -6.52
CA THR A 81 23.42 -3.26 -6.45
C THR A 81 24.72 -2.90 -7.16
N THR A 82 25.74 -2.49 -6.42
CA THR A 82 27.13 -2.52 -6.88
C THR A 82 27.45 -3.96 -7.23
N THR A 83 27.58 -4.19 -8.53
CA THR A 83 28.06 -5.45 -9.12
C THR A 83 29.58 -5.42 -9.16
#